data_AF-A0A971Y987-F1
#
_entry.id   AF-A0A971Y987-F1
#
_cell.length_a   1.000
_cell.length_b   1.000
_cell.length_c   1.000
_cell.angle_alpha   90.00
_cell.angle_beta   90.00
_cell.angle_gamma   90.00
#
_symmetry.space_group_name_H-M   'P 1'
#
loop_
_entity.id
_entity.type
_entity.pdbx_description
1 polymer ?
#
loop_
_entity_poly.entity_id
_entity_poly.type
_entity_poly.pdbx_seq_one_letter_code
_entity_poly.pdbx_strand_id
1 'polypeptide(L)'
;MTTIFAGILQKLYSLIGNYGITLIVFTVLIRLALFPLSISQRKSMEANKRMQPKMAELQKKYGKDKTTYNTKVMELYKEEKFNPASGCLPMLIQIPIIFVLFRILRDPIPYLGA
;
A
#
# COMPACT_ATOMS: atom_id res chain seq x y z
N MET A 1 -6.81 3.79 17.86
CA MET A 1 -6.14 4.40 16.68
C MET A 1 -6.77 5.75 16.34
N THR A 2 -8.10 5.84 16.23
CA THR A 2 -8.84 7.10 15.97
C THR A 2 -8.68 8.19 17.03
N THR A 3 -8.53 7.83 18.31
CA THR A 3 -8.40 8.79 19.43
C THR A 3 -7.09 9.60 19.40
N ILE A 4 -6.00 9.01 18.92
CA ILE A 4 -4.67 9.67 18.84
C ILE A 4 -4.69 10.71 17.71
N PHE A 5 -5.27 10.36 16.56
CA PHE A 5 -5.40 11.29 15.43
C PHE A 5 -6.33 12.46 15.75
N ALA A 6 -7.44 12.22 16.47
CA ALA A 6 -8.35 13.28 16.89
C ALA A 6 -7.66 14.31 17.81
N GLY A 7 -6.87 13.88 18.79
CA GLY A 7 -6.16 14.79 19.70
C GLY A 7 -5.08 15.64 19.00
N ILE A 8 -4.39 15.09 18.01
CA ILE A 8 -3.40 15.83 17.21
C ILE A 8 -4.10 16.87 16.33
N LEU A 9 -5.21 16.49 15.69
CA LEU A 9 -5.98 17.39 14.84
C LEU A 9 -6.58 18.55 15.64
N GLN A 10 -7.06 18.28 16.86
CA GLN A 10 -7.64 19.31 17.73
C GLN A 10 -6.59 20.33 18.18
N LYS A 11 -5.38 19.89 18.51
CA LYS A 11 -4.24 20.78 18.83
C LYS A 11 -3.76 21.60 17.63
N LEU A 12 -3.71 21.00 16.44
CA LEU A 12 -3.36 21.72 15.21
C LEU A 12 -4.43 22.75 14.86
N TYR A 13 -5.70 22.37 15.00
CA TYR A 13 -6.82 23.27 14.75
C TYR A 13 -6.84 24.45 15.71
N SER A 14 -6.56 24.24 17.01
CA SER A 14 -6.51 25.33 17.99
C SER A 14 -5.37 26.33 17.73
N LEU A 15 -4.32 25.92 17.01
CA LEU A 15 -3.20 26.79 16.63
C LEU A 15 -3.45 27.54 15.32
N ILE A 16 -4.18 26.94 14.37
CA ILE A 16 -4.31 27.45 13.00
C ILE A 16 -5.66 28.16 12.76
N GLY A 17 -6.73 27.74 13.44
CA GLY A 17 -8.09 28.29 13.30
C GLY A 17 -8.78 28.03 11.96
N ASN A 18 -8.05 27.55 10.94
CA ASN A 18 -8.57 27.19 9.62
C ASN A 18 -8.49 25.67 9.40
N TYR A 19 -9.65 25.07 9.14
CA TYR A 19 -9.78 23.62 8.96
C TYR A 19 -9.04 23.09 7.72
N GLY A 20 -9.05 23.83 6.60
CA GLY A 20 -8.38 23.42 5.37
C GLY A 20 -6.86 23.38 5.51
N ILE A 21 -6.28 24.41 6.13
CA ILE A 21 -4.84 24.48 6.39
C ILE A 21 -4.43 23.41 7.41
N THR A 22 -5.26 23.18 8.44
CA THR A 22 -5.05 22.11 9.43
C THR A 22 -4.93 20.73 8.76
N LEU A 23 -5.81 20.42 7.80
CA LEU A 23 -5.77 19.15 7.07
C LEU A 23 -4.53 19.03 6.18
N ILE A 24 -4.10 20.11 5.53
CA ILE A 24 -2.87 20.11 4.72
C ILE A 24 -1.65 19.81 5.60
N VAL A 25 -1.53 20.50 6.74
CA VAL A 25 -0.41 20.26 7.69
C VAL A 25 -0.45 18.84 8.26
N PHE A 26 -1.64 18.36 8.62
CA PHE A 26 -1.82 17.00 9.13
C PHE A 26 -1.44 15.93 8.10
N THR A 27 -1.83 16.10 6.84
CA THR A 27 -1.46 15.17 5.76
C THR A 27 0.04 15.18 5.47
N VAL A 28 0.69 16.34 5.55
CA VAL A 28 2.16 16.44 5.43
C VAL A 28 2.86 15.74 6.59
N LEU A 29 2.41 15.94 7.84
CA LEU A 29 2.96 15.26 9.02
C LEU A 29 2.84 13.74 8.92
N ILE A 30 1.68 13.24 8.49
CA ILE A 30 1.47 11.81 8.27
C ILE A 30 2.38 11.29 7.16
N ARG A 31 2.49 12.00 6.03
CA ARG A 31 3.40 11.61 4.95
C ARG A 31 4.86 11.56 5.40
N LEU A 32 5.29 12.50 6.24
CA LEU A 32 6.64 12.51 6.82
C LEU A 32 6.84 11.34 7.79
N ALA A 33 5.86 11.05 8.65
CA ALA A 33 5.92 9.90 9.55
C ALA A 33 5.92 8.55 8.80
N LEU A 34 5.21 8.46 7.68
CA LEU A 34 5.15 7.28 6.80
C LEU A 34 6.28 7.26 5.75
N PHE A 35 7.13 8.27 5.69
CA PHE A 35 8.26 8.34 4.76
C PHE A 35 9.25 7.16 4.90
N PRO A 36 9.72 6.78 6.12
CA PRO A 36 10.59 5.61 6.27
C PRO A 36 9.91 4.30 5.81
N LEU A 37 8.60 4.17 6.07
CA LEU A 37 7.81 3.03 5.59
C LEU A 37 7.73 3.02 4.05
N SER A 38 7.59 4.20 3.44
CA SER A 38 7.56 4.37 1.99
C SER A 38 8.88 3.96 1.31
N ILE A 39 10.02 4.21 1.96
CA ILE A 39 11.34 3.73 1.49
C ILE A 39 11.41 2.20 1.54
N SER A 40 10.93 1.59 2.62
CA SER A 40 10.84 0.13 2.75
C SER A 40 9.96 -0.48 1.65
N GLN A 41 8.80 0.13 1.36
CA GLN A 41 7.93 -0.30 0.27
C GLN A 41 8.61 -0.19 -1.10
N ARG A 42 9.38 0.88 -1.36
CA ARG A 42 10.15 1.04 -2.62
C ARG A 42 11.20 -0.05 -2.79
N LYS A 43 11.92 -0.41 -1.73
CA LYS A 43 12.92 -1.49 -1.76
C LYS A 43 12.29 -2.84 -2.11
N SER A 44 11.11 -3.14 -1.56
CA SER A 44 10.34 -4.35 -1.88
C SER A 44 9.88 -4.39 -3.34
N MET A 45 9.49 -3.24 -3.91
CA MET A 45 9.11 -3.17 -5.33
C MET A 45 10.30 -3.40 -6.27
N GLU A 46 11.48 -2.88 -5.94
CA GLU A 46 12.68 -3.10 -6.75
C GLU A 46 13.14 -4.56 -6.71
N ALA A 47 13.09 -5.19 -5.52
CA ALA A 47 13.35 -6.62 -5.38
C ALA A 47 12.40 -7.46 -6.25
N ASN A 48 11.10 -7.12 -6.26
CA ASN A 48 10.13 -7.76 -7.16
C ASN A 48 10.49 -7.62 -8.64
N LYS A 49 10.96 -6.44 -9.07
CA LYS A 49 11.38 -6.19 -10.46
C LYS A 49 12.57 -7.07 -10.86
N ARG A 50 13.50 -7.35 -9.93
CA ARG A 50 14.65 -8.25 -10.15
C ARG A 50 14.24 -9.73 -10.22
N MET A 51 13.14 -10.12 -9.58
CA MET A 51 12.63 -11.49 -9.58
C MET A 51 11.86 -11.86 -10.85
N GLN A 52 11.16 -10.90 -11.48
CA GLN A 52 10.41 -11.11 -12.72
C GLN A 52 11.19 -11.81 -13.85
N PRO A 53 12.43 -11.41 -14.21
CA PRO A 53 13.18 -12.09 -15.27
C PRO A 53 13.54 -13.53 -14.90
N LYS A 54 13.93 -13.80 -13.64
CA LYS A 54 14.26 -15.16 -13.18
C LYS A 54 13.03 -16.08 -13.21
N MET A 55 11.86 -15.54 -12.84
CA MET A 55 10.59 -16.27 -12.97
C MET A 55 10.22 -16.54 -14.44
N ALA A 56 10.48 -15.59 -15.34
CA ALA A 56 10.23 -15.77 -16.77
C ALA A 56 11.13 -16.86 -17.39
N GLU A 57 12.37 -16.99 -16.93
CA GLU A 57 13.25 -18.09 -17.33
C GLU A 57 12.73 -19.45 -16.86
N LEU A 58 12.29 -19.55 -15.60
CA LEU A 58 11.64 -20.76 -15.09
C LEU A 58 10.37 -21.09 -15.87
N GLN A 59 9.59 -20.08 -16.25
CA GLN A 59 8.37 -20.26 -17.04
C GLN A 59 8.69 -20.75 -18.46
N LYS A 60 9.79 -20.28 -19.08
CA LYS A 60 10.26 -20.80 -20.37
C LYS A 60 10.72 -22.25 -20.28
N LYS A 61 11.41 -22.64 -19.21
CA LYS A 61 11.96 -24.00 -19.02
C LYS A 61 10.91 -25.02 -18.57
N TYR A 62 10.02 -24.64 -17.65
CA TYR A 62 9.11 -25.55 -16.96
C TYR A 62 7.62 -25.19 -17.12
N GLY A 63 7.26 -24.18 -17.91
CA GLY A 63 5.87 -23.72 -18.03
C GLY A 63 4.88 -24.76 -18.55
N LYS A 64 5.36 -25.84 -19.21
CA LYS A 64 4.54 -26.99 -19.62
C LYS A 64 4.20 -27.93 -18.46
N ASP A 65 5.02 -27.97 -17.42
CA ASP A 65 4.82 -28.77 -16.21
C ASP A 65 4.64 -27.83 -15.01
N LYS A 66 3.37 -27.50 -14.72
CA LYS A 66 2.99 -26.60 -13.63
C LYS A 66 3.50 -27.06 -12.27
N THR A 67 3.60 -28.36 -12.05
CA THR A 67 4.04 -28.94 -10.79
C THR A 67 5.51 -28.63 -10.56
N THR A 68 6.34 -28.92 -11.56
CA THR A 68 7.78 -28.63 -11.53
C THR A 68 8.06 -27.13 -11.50
N TYR A 69 7.28 -26.33 -12.26
CA TYR A 69 7.37 -24.87 -12.24
C TYR A 69 7.13 -24.30 -10.84
N ASN A 70 6.04 -24.70 -10.16
CA ASN A 70 5.71 -24.20 -8.82
C ASN A 70 6.79 -24.55 -7.79
N THR A 71 7.34 -25.76 -7.86
CA THR A 71 8.45 -26.19 -6.99
C THR A 71 9.71 -25.33 -7.22
N LYS A 72 10.09 -25.12 -8.49
CA LYS A 72 11.27 -24.31 -8.83
C LYS A 72 11.11 -22.84 -8.49
N VAL A 73 9.91 -22.29 -8.63
CA VAL A 73 9.60 -20.91 -8.19
C VAL A 73 9.73 -20.79 -6.68
N MET A 74 9.26 -21.78 -5.91
CA MET A 74 9.44 -21.77 -4.45
C MET A 74 10.90 -21.91 -4.02
N GLU A 75 11.69 -22.75 -4.70
CA GLU A 75 13.14 -22.84 -4.48
C GLU A 75 13.82 -21.49 -4.75
N LEU A 76 13.50 -20.86 -5.87
CA LEU A 76 14.03 -19.54 -6.24
C LEU A 76 13.69 -18.46 -5.19
N TYR A 77 12.47 -18.46 -4.66
CA TYR A 77 12.08 -17.52 -3.59
C TYR A 77 12.89 -17.75 -2.30
N LYS A 78 13.22 -19.01 -1.98
CA LYS A 78 14.03 -19.35 -0.80
C LYS A 78 15.51 -18.98 -1.00
N GLU A 79 16.08 -19.26 -2.16
CA GLU A 79 17.47 -18.92 -2.50
C GLU A 79 17.72 -17.41 -2.45
N GLU A 80 16.77 -16.62 -3.00
CA GLU A 80 16.87 -15.16 -3.04
C GLU A 80 16.37 -14.49 -1.75
N LYS A 81 15.95 -15.27 -0.74
CA LYS A 81 15.33 -14.79 0.52
C LYS A 81 14.24 -13.73 0.27
N PHE A 82 13.45 -13.94 -0.79
CA PHE A 82 12.47 -12.98 -1.26
C PHE A 82 11.07 -13.32 -0.73
N ASN A 83 10.37 -12.34 -0.14
CA ASN A 83 8.99 -12.51 0.31
C ASN A 83 8.00 -11.82 -0.64
N PRO A 84 7.21 -12.56 -1.46
CA PRO A 84 6.28 -11.97 -2.43
C PRO A 84 5.16 -11.14 -1.77
N ALA A 85 4.84 -11.39 -0.50
CA ALA A 85 3.85 -10.61 0.24
C ALA A 85 4.30 -9.17 0.56
N SER A 86 5.59 -8.87 0.43
CA SER A 86 6.11 -7.51 0.63
C SER A 86 5.64 -6.51 -0.44
N GLY A 87 5.22 -7.01 -1.61
CA GLY A 87 4.74 -6.19 -2.73
C GLY A 87 3.24 -5.86 -2.74
N CYS A 88 2.40 -6.61 -2.01
CA CYS A 88 0.95 -6.37 -1.99
C CYS A 88 0.49 -5.43 -0.87
N LEU A 89 1.40 -5.04 0.02
CA LEU A 89 1.15 -4.09 1.11
C LEU A 89 0.52 -2.74 0.66
N PRO A 90 0.92 -2.14 -0.49
CA PRO A 90 0.28 -0.92 -1.01
C PRO A 90 -1.15 -1.16 -1.49
N MET A 91 -1.41 -2.35 -2.05
CA MET A 91 -2.72 -2.70 -2.60
C MET A 91 -3.75 -2.89 -1.48
N LEU A 92 -3.32 -3.47 -0.35
CA LEU A 92 -4.13 -3.57 0.87
C LEU A 92 -4.56 -2.21 1.42
N ILE A 93 -3.72 -1.18 1.28
CA ILE A 93 -4.05 0.20 1.69
C ILE A 93 -5.00 0.86 0.68
N GLN A 94 -4.92 0.49 -0.61
CA GLN A 94 -5.76 1.06 -1.67
C GLN A 94 -7.20 0.50 -1.66
N ILE A 95 -7.39 -0.77 -1.32
CA ILE A 95 -8.71 -1.43 -1.28
C ILE A 95 -9.73 -0.65 -0.41
N PRO A 96 -9.40 -0.24 0.83
CA PRO A 96 -10.29 0.57 1.66
C PRO A 96 -10.74 1.88 0.99
N ILE A 97 -9.82 2.56 0.30
CA ILE A 97 -10.10 3.84 -0.35
C ILE A 97 -11.11 3.66 -1.49
N ILE A 98 -10.94 2.61 -2.29
CA ILE A 98 -11.89 2.27 -3.37
C ILE A 98 -13.26 1.93 -2.79
N PHE A 99 -13.32 1.19 -1.68
CA PHE A 99 -14.57 0.80 -1.05
C PHE A 99 -15.36 2.01 -0.50
N VAL A 100 -14.65 2.99 0.07
CA VAL A 100 -15.25 4.26 0.53
C VAL A 100 -15.78 5.07 -0.65
N LEU A 101 -14.97 5.25 -1.71
CA LEU A 101 -15.37 5.96 -2.93
C LEU A 101 -16.59 5.32 -3.60
N PHE A 102 -16.61 3.99 -3.71
CA PHE A 102 -17.73 3.25 -4.28
C PHE A 102 -19.02 3.46 -3.46
N ARG A 103 -18.92 3.46 -2.13
CA ARG A 103 -20.07 3.70 -1.24
C ARG A 103 -20.64 5.11 -1.39
N ILE A 104 -19.77 6.11 -1.55
CA ILE A 104 -20.16 7.52 -1.76
C ILE A 104 -20.78 7.70 -3.15
N LEU A 105 -20.23 7.06 -4.19
CA LEU A 105 -20.78 7.12 -5.56
C LEU A 105 -22.13 6.38 -5.67
N ARG A 106 -22.32 5.30 -4.92
CA ARG A 106 -23.55 4.50 -4.94
C ARG A 106 -24.70 5.21 -4.23
N ASP A 107 -24.42 5.85 -3.11
CA ASP A 107 -25.40 6.60 -2.32
C ASP A 107 -24.82 8.00 -2.03
N PRO A 108 -24.88 8.94 -2.99
CA PRO A 108 -24.29 10.28 -2.83
C PRO A 108 -25.09 11.20 -1.91
N ILE A 109 -26.41 10.95 -1.76
CA ILE A 109 -27.37 11.79 -1.04
C ILE A 109 -27.02 12.02 0.44
N PRO A 110 -26.54 11.04 1.23
CA PRO A 110 -26.16 11.24 2.63
C PRO A 110 -24.90 12.09 2.82
N TYR A 111 -24.09 12.26 1.77
CA TYR A 111 -22.78 12.94 1.84
C TYR A 111 -22.75 14.28 1.11
N LEU A 112 -23.72 14.55 0.22
CA LEU A 112 -23.83 15.78 -0.56
C LEU A 112 -24.88 16.77 -0.02
N GLY A 113 -25.66 16.40 0.99
CA GLY A 113 -26.61 17.31 1.62
C GLY A 113 -27.81 17.63 0.70
N ALA A 114 -28.90 16.92 0.93
CA ALA A 114 -30.25 17.45 0.83
C ALA A 114 -30.99 17.04 2.10
#